data_AF-A0A9P0YJ49-F1
#
_entry.id   AF-A0A9P0YJ49-F1
#
_cell.length_a   1.000
_cell.length_b   1.000
_cell.length_c   1.000
_cell.angle_alpha   90.00
_cell.angle_beta   90.00
_cell.angle_gamma   90.00
#
_symmetry.space_group_name_H-M   'P 1'
#
loop_
_entity.id
_entity.type
_entity.pdbx_description
1 polymer ?
#
loop_
_entity_poly.entity_id
_entity_poly.type
_entity_poly.pdbx_seq_one_letter_code
_entity_poly.pdbx_strand_id
1 'polypeptide(L)'
;MKSYCCWKEGKKQQKGTENKMYTKLDYRSGCKAKLQFSISIDGEWTVSKHIIDHNHVFCPIGQRHLLKSHRGIDREYLEFIMLMKESGTKVSDVHMMLQKHAGGVSAFGFTKRDAYNVLESERSKTFDDIDSNTLIGILKKRAEVESDFFFDFELDDGVLSCFFWRDGQMRSDYERFRDLVVHDTTYMTNKYDMICGPFIGMNQHCKNIMFGCGFMLNEKVESFVWLFQTFLKSMGGKQHISFMTDQSFSMSATIKSVFPGARHRLCTWHIDENSKKHIMHLRTQEVKFCSSV
;
A
#
# COMPACT_ATOMS: atom_id res chain seq x y z
N MET A 1 18.34 -21.44 24.82
CA MET A 1 19.03 -20.34 25.55
C MET A 1 18.48 -19.02 25.03
N LYS A 2 17.97 -18.15 25.91
CA LYS A 2 17.32 -16.88 25.50
C LYS A 2 18.12 -15.70 26.06
N SER A 3 18.50 -14.75 25.22
CA SER A 3 19.28 -13.56 25.62
C SER A 3 18.51 -12.27 25.38
N TYR A 4 18.53 -11.38 26.36
CA TYR A 4 17.99 -10.02 26.28
C TYR A 4 19.14 -9.04 26.36
N CYS A 5 19.24 -8.14 25.39
CA CYS A 5 20.33 -7.18 25.30
C CYS A 5 19.81 -5.75 25.44
N CYS A 6 20.72 -4.84 25.78
CA CYS A 6 20.41 -3.42 25.81
C CYS A 6 19.91 -2.89 24.45
N TRP A 7 18.94 -1.97 24.46
CA TRP A 7 18.43 -1.35 23.23
C TRP A 7 19.50 -0.59 22.42
N LYS A 8 20.60 -0.18 23.07
CA LYS A 8 21.78 0.46 22.44
C LYS A 8 22.90 -0.53 22.08
N GLU A 9 22.64 -1.84 22.14
CA GLU A 9 23.63 -2.88 21.79
C GLU A 9 24.11 -2.73 20.34
N GLY A 10 25.38 -3.01 20.08
CA GLY A 10 25.95 -3.08 18.74
C GLY A 10 26.31 -1.72 18.16
N LYS A 11 26.78 -1.70 16.92
CA LYS A 11 27.13 -0.48 16.17
C LYS A 11 26.38 -0.49 14.84
N LYS A 12 25.93 0.67 14.36
CA LYS A 12 25.31 0.77 13.04
C LYS A 12 26.33 0.41 11.98
N GLN A 13 25.99 -0.56 11.13
CA GLN A 13 26.79 -0.87 9.95
C GLN A 13 26.70 0.30 8.97
N GLN A 14 27.85 0.85 8.58
CA GLN A 14 27.93 1.81 7.50
C GLN A 14 27.72 1.05 6.18
N LYS A 15 26.48 1.06 5.66
CA LYS A 15 26.25 0.74 4.25
C LYS A 15 26.57 1.99 3.43
N GLY A 16 27.20 1.79 2.26
CA GLY A 16 27.78 2.82 1.40
C GLY A 16 26.88 4.03 1.16
N THR A 17 27.53 5.16 0.92
CA THR A 17 26.97 6.50 0.69
C THR A 17 26.09 6.54 -0.57
N GLU A 18 24.82 6.18 -0.42
CA GLU A 18 23.77 6.59 -1.34
C GLU A 18 23.05 7.80 -0.73
N ASN A 19 22.79 8.82 -1.55
CA ASN A 19 22.09 10.06 -1.18
C ASN A 19 20.68 9.76 -0.67
N LYS A 20 20.54 9.50 0.63
CA LYS A 20 19.23 9.34 1.29
C LYS A 20 18.76 10.70 1.76
N MET A 21 17.53 11.07 1.37
CA MET A 21 16.86 12.30 1.81
C MET A 21 16.69 12.42 3.33
N TYR A 22 16.88 11.33 4.09
CA TYR A 22 16.88 11.33 5.55
C TYR A 22 17.90 10.34 6.12
N THR A 23 18.61 10.75 7.17
CA THR A 23 19.48 9.86 7.96
C THR A 23 18.74 9.39 9.21
N LYS A 24 18.56 8.06 9.33
CA LYS A 24 18.00 7.46 10.55
C LYS A 24 18.94 7.71 11.73
N LEU A 25 18.46 8.36 12.78
CA LEU A 25 19.19 8.61 14.03
C LEU A 25 19.77 7.29 14.56
N ASP A 26 21.06 7.30 14.89
CA ASP A 26 21.76 6.16 15.45
C ASP A 26 21.81 6.27 16.96
N TYR A 27 21.14 5.32 17.62
CA TYR A 27 21.11 5.24 19.07
C TYR A 27 22.01 4.11 19.61
N ARG A 28 22.72 3.40 18.72
CA ARG A 28 23.57 2.25 19.04
C ARG A 28 24.90 2.76 19.60
N SER A 29 25.23 2.40 20.84
CA SER A 29 26.48 2.83 21.52
C SER A 29 27.49 1.69 21.66
N GLY A 30 27.22 0.51 21.11
CA GLY A 30 28.02 -0.68 21.36
C GLY A 30 27.84 -1.23 22.77
N CYS A 31 26.71 -0.97 23.42
CA CYS A 31 26.45 -1.42 24.79
C CYS A 31 26.49 -2.95 24.87
N LYS A 32 27.19 -3.51 25.86
CA LYS A 32 27.35 -4.96 26.05
C LYS A 32 26.47 -5.53 27.17
N ALA A 33 25.69 -4.68 27.83
CA ALA A 33 24.75 -5.10 28.87
C ALA A 33 23.75 -6.10 28.31
N LYS A 34 23.65 -7.26 28.96
CA LYS A 34 22.76 -8.35 28.55
C LYS A 34 22.49 -9.31 29.69
N LEU A 35 21.34 -9.96 29.60
CA LEU A 35 20.87 -11.00 30.51
C LEU A 35 20.57 -12.25 29.69
N GLN A 36 21.12 -13.40 30.10
CA GLN A 36 20.98 -14.66 29.38
C GLN A 36 20.37 -15.72 30.30
N PHE A 37 19.36 -16.41 29.78
CA PHE A 37 18.65 -17.48 30.45
C PHE A 37 18.92 -18.81 29.77
N SER A 38 19.22 -19.82 30.57
CA SER A 38 19.10 -21.23 30.23
C SER A 38 17.76 -21.74 30.73
N ILE A 39 17.09 -22.55 29.91
CA ILE A 39 15.82 -23.19 30.26
C ILE A 39 16.13 -24.68 30.36
N SER A 40 15.89 -25.30 31.51
CA SER A 40 16.04 -26.74 31.70
C SER A 40 14.96 -27.51 30.94
N ILE A 41 15.14 -28.83 30.80
CA ILE A 41 14.13 -29.69 30.17
C ILE A 41 12.81 -29.66 30.98
N ASP A 42 12.91 -29.46 32.29
CA ASP A 42 11.78 -29.33 33.22
C ASP A 42 11.14 -27.92 33.21
N GLY A 43 11.63 -27.01 32.35
CA GLY A 43 11.08 -25.66 32.21
C GLY A 43 11.57 -24.64 33.24
N GLU A 44 12.54 -25.00 34.08
CA GLU A 44 13.14 -24.06 35.05
C GLU A 44 14.06 -23.06 34.35
N TRP A 45 13.94 -21.79 34.75
CA TRP A 45 14.73 -20.70 34.19
C TRP A 45 15.92 -20.40 35.10
N THR A 46 17.14 -20.60 34.58
CA THR A 46 18.37 -20.21 35.29
C THR A 46 19.05 -19.05 34.56
N VAL A 47 19.50 -18.05 35.33
CA VAL A 47 20.34 -16.97 34.77
C VAL A 47 21.74 -17.54 34.52
N SER A 48 22.10 -17.66 33.25
CA SER A 48 23.40 -18.20 32.81
C SER A 48 24.46 -17.11 32.62
N LYS A 49 24.05 -15.88 32.33
CA LYS A 49 24.96 -14.73 32.18
C LYS A 49 24.27 -13.42 32.51
N HIS A 50 24.92 -12.58 33.30
CA HIS A 50 24.42 -11.25 33.65
C HIS A 50 25.54 -10.22 33.48
N ILE A 51 25.41 -9.33 32.50
CA ILE A 51 26.28 -8.17 32.31
C ILE A 51 25.44 -6.94 32.61
N ILE A 52 25.72 -6.30 33.75
CA ILE A 52 24.93 -5.18 34.30
C ILE A 52 25.41 -3.83 33.77
N ASP A 53 26.71 -3.70 33.48
CA ASP A 53 27.31 -2.41 33.16
C ASP A 53 26.85 -1.85 31.80
N HIS A 54 26.29 -0.64 31.85
CA HIS A 54 25.90 0.13 30.67
C HIS A 54 26.94 1.20 30.35
N ASN A 55 27.20 1.44 29.07
CA ASN A 55 28.11 2.49 28.60
C ASN A 55 27.41 3.81 28.23
N HIS A 56 26.19 4.01 28.73
CA HIS A 56 25.35 5.16 28.42
C HIS A 56 24.43 5.46 29.60
N VAL A 57 23.97 6.71 29.67
CA VAL A 57 22.96 7.13 30.65
C VAL A 57 21.64 6.39 30.40
N PHE A 58 20.92 6.05 31.47
CA PHE A 58 19.58 5.49 31.37
C PHE A 58 18.58 6.51 30.83
N CYS A 59 17.50 6.01 30.22
CA CYS A 59 16.43 6.85 29.71
C CYS A 59 15.78 7.63 30.87
N PRO A 60 15.72 8.98 30.80
CA PRO A 60 15.04 9.78 31.80
C PRO A 60 13.58 9.35 31.97
N ILE A 61 13.04 9.48 33.19
CA ILE A 61 11.67 9.06 33.52
C ILE A 61 10.66 9.69 32.55
N GLY A 62 10.78 10.99 32.28
CA GLY A 62 9.91 11.73 31.36
C GLY A 62 9.98 11.28 29.89
N GLN A 63 10.96 10.46 29.50
CA GLN A 63 11.15 9.95 28.13
C GLN A 63 10.91 8.44 28.01
N ARG A 64 10.52 7.75 29.08
CA ARG A 64 10.29 6.30 29.05
C ARG A 64 9.20 5.88 28.06
N HIS A 65 8.17 6.72 27.89
CA HIS A 65 7.12 6.54 26.89
C HIS A 65 7.63 6.50 25.43
N LEU A 66 8.87 6.93 25.17
CA LEU A 66 9.50 6.85 23.85
C LEU A 66 10.23 5.52 23.62
N LEU A 67 10.44 4.71 24.67
CA LEU A 67 11.11 3.42 24.56
C LEU A 67 10.23 2.42 23.83
N LYS A 68 10.78 1.72 22.83
CA LYS A 68 10.01 0.72 22.05
C LYS A 68 9.30 -0.32 22.92
N SER A 69 9.90 -0.74 24.03
CA SER A 69 9.30 -1.69 24.98
C SER A 69 8.07 -1.17 25.73
N HIS A 70 7.90 0.15 25.79
CA HIS A 70 6.77 0.80 26.46
C HIS A 70 5.74 1.34 25.46
N ARG A 71 5.97 1.14 24.15
CA ARG A 71 5.10 1.61 23.06
C ARG A 71 4.20 0.53 22.46
N GLY A 72 3.66 -0.32 23.33
CA GLY A 72 2.61 -1.26 22.94
C GLY A 72 1.34 -0.51 22.57
N ILE A 73 0.63 -1.00 21.57
CA ILE A 73 -0.74 -0.58 21.27
C ILE A 73 -1.63 -1.71 21.72
N ASP A 74 -2.46 -1.44 22.73
CA ASP A 74 -3.42 -2.41 23.21
C ASP A 74 -4.53 -2.62 22.18
N ARG A 75 -5.17 -3.78 22.25
CA ARG A 75 -6.23 -4.19 21.31
C ARG A 75 -7.38 -3.18 21.25
N GLU A 76 -7.76 -2.62 22.38
CA GLU A 76 -8.83 -1.60 22.46
C GLU A 76 -8.48 -0.33 21.68
N TYR A 77 -7.24 0.16 21.80
CA TYR A 77 -6.78 1.29 21.01
C TYR A 77 -6.72 0.97 19.52
N LEU A 78 -6.30 -0.25 19.17
CA LEU A 78 -6.26 -0.70 17.78
C LEU A 78 -7.65 -0.73 17.15
N GLU A 79 -8.61 -1.39 17.79
CA GLU A 79 -10.00 -1.49 17.33
C GLU A 79 -10.62 -0.10 17.18
N PHE A 80 -10.38 0.81 18.14
CA PHE A 80 -10.84 2.19 18.05
C PHE A 80 -10.21 2.97 16.89
N ILE A 81 -8.90 2.83 16.67
CA ILE A 81 -8.21 3.49 15.55
C ILE A 81 -8.74 2.99 14.21
N MET A 82 -9.01 1.68 14.08
CA MET A 82 -9.59 1.08 12.88
C MET A 82 -10.98 1.63 12.60
N LEU A 83 -11.86 1.64 13.61
CA LEU A 83 -13.23 2.18 13.50
C LEU A 83 -13.24 3.65 13.03
N MET A 84 -12.36 4.48 13.60
CA MET A 84 -12.26 5.89 13.23
C MET A 84 -11.71 6.08 11.80
N LYS A 85 -10.78 5.22 11.38
CA LYS A 85 -10.26 5.21 9.99
C LYS A 85 -11.38 4.84 9.01
N GLU A 86 -12.17 3.80 9.31
CA GLU A 86 -13.34 3.39 8.50
C GLU A 86 -14.38 4.49 8.37
N SER A 87 -14.52 5.32 9.42
CA SER A 87 -15.37 6.51 9.42
C SER A 87 -14.78 7.70 8.66
N GLY A 88 -13.65 7.53 7.97
CA GLY A 88 -12.98 8.57 7.17
C GLY A 88 -12.08 9.52 7.96
N THR A 89 -11.81 9.25 9.24
CA THR A 89 -10.95 10.11 10.06
C THR A 89 -9.48 9.78 9.84
N LYS A 90 -8.63 10.79 9.68
CA LYS A 90 -7.19 10.58 9.53
C LYS A 90 -6.60 10.02 10.83
N VAL A 91 -5.75 9.00 10.72
CA VAL A 91 -5.03 8.38 11.85
C VAL A 91 -4.24 9.41 12.67
N SER A 92 -3.73 10.47 12.02
CA SER A 92 -3.06 11.60 12.70
C SER A 92 -3.95 12.31 13.72
N ASP A 93 -5.23 12.42 13.41
CA ASP A 93 -6.21 13.17 14.18
C ASP A 93 -6.74 12.30 15.32
N VAL A 94 -6.96 11.01 15.04
CA VAL A 94 -7.25 10.00 16.07
C VAL A 94 -6.12 9.92 17.10
N HIS A 95 -4.87 9.83 16.65
CA HIS A 95 -3.70 9.82 17.53
C HIS A 95 -3.65 11.07 18.41
N MET A 96 -3.85 12.25 17.82
CA MET A 96 -3.86 13.51 18.56
C MET A 96 -4.98 13.57 19.61
N MET A 97 -6.17 13.05 19.27
CA MET A 97 -7.30 12.97 20.18
C MET A 97 -7.00 12.04 21.36
N LEU A 98 -6.55 10.81 21.08
CA LEU A 98 -6.18 9.83 22.11
C LEU A 98 -5.06 10.36 23.02
N GLN A 99 -4.06 11.02 22.43
CA GLN A 99 -2.99 11.67 23.17
C GLN A 99 -3.50 12.77 24.11
N LYS A 100 -4.48 13.58 23.66
CA LYS A 100 -5.10 14.60 24.49
C LYS A 100 -5.94 13.99 25.61
N HIS A 101 -6.67 12.91 25.31
CA HIS A 101 -7.47 12.18 26.29
C HIS A 101 -6.62 11.56 27.39
N ALA A 102 -5.46 10.99 27.04
CA ALA A 102 -4.52 10.40 27.99
C ALA A 102 -3.74 11.42 28.85
N GLY A 103 -3.95 12.73 28.65
CA GLY A 103 -3.25 13.76 29.44
C GLY A 103 -1.92 14.23 28.82
N GLY A 104 -1.70 14.00 27.52
CA GLY A 104 -0.56 14.53 26.77
C GLY A 104 0.46 13.49 26.35
N VAL A 105 1.53 13.94 25.67
CA VAL A 105 2.53 13.07 25.02
C VAL A 105 3.18 12.08 26.00
N SER A 106 3.51 12.54 27.20
CA SER A 106 4.22 11.74 28.21
C SER A 106 3.37 10.66 28.87
N ALA A 107 2.05 10.84 28.86
CA ALA A 107 1.09 9.88 29.39
C ALA A 107 0.51 8.98 28.29
N PHE A 108 0.75 9.32 27.01
CA PHE A 108 0.29 8.55 25.88
C PHE A 108 1.31 7.48 25.46
N GLY A 109 0.84 6.24 25.35
CA GLY A 109 1.69 5.07 25.27
C GLY A 109 2.42 4.88 23.94
N PHE A 110 2.04 5.51 22.83
CA PHE A 110 2.65 5.21 21.52
C PHE A 110 2.72 6.41 20.58
N THR A 111 3.63 6.37 19.60
CA THR A 111 3.79 7.46 18.63
C THR A 111 2.84 7.31 17.44
N LYS A 112 2.65 8.41 16.69
CA LYS A 112 1.91 8.40 15.41
C LYS A 112 2.41 7.30 14.48
N ARG A 113 3.73 7.14 14.40
CA ARG A 113 4.36 6.12 13.55
C ARG A 113 4.04 4.71 14.01
N ASP A 114 3.98 4.47 15.32
CA ASP A 114 3.60 3.16 15.85
C ASP A 114 2.14 2.82 15.45
N ALA A 115 1.22 3.79 15.50
CA ALA A 115 -0.16 3.60 15.04
C ALA A 115 -0.25 3.22 13.54
N TYR A 116 0.47 3.94 12.67
CA TYR A 116 0.54 3.59 11.25
C TYR A 116 1.16 2.21 11.02
N ASN A 117 2.23 1.85 11.74
CA ASN A 117 2.88 0.55 11.59
C ASN A 117 1.98 -0.62 12.00
N VAL A 118 1.22 -0.47 13.09
CA VAL A 118 0.31 -1.52 13.56
C VAL A 118 -0.86 -1.67 12.59
N LEU A 119 -1.44 -0.56 12.09
CA LEU A 119 -2.48 -0.63 11.05
C LEU A 119 -1.99 -1.32 9.78
N GLU A 120 -0.77 -1.02 9.34
CA GLU A 120 -0.17 -1.72 8.19
C GLU A 120 -0.01 -3.22 8.49
N SER A 121 0.46 -3.57 9.68
CA SER A 121 0.58 -4.97 10.10
C SER A 121 -0.77 -5.68 10.17
N GLU A 122 -1.82 -5.03 10.64
CA GLU A 122 -3.18 -5.60 10.67
C GLU A 122 -3.75 -5.72 9.26
N ARG A 123 -3.48 -4.75 8.37
CA ARG A 123 -3.86 -4.83 6.97
C ARG A 123 -3.25 -6.06 6.29
N SER A 124 -1.96 -6.33 6.53
CA SER A 124 -1.30 -7.53 6.04
C SER A 124 -1.92 -8.83 6.58
N LYS A 125 -2.45 -8.82 7.81
CA LYS A 125 -3.13 -9.98 8.42
C LYS A 125 -4.58 -10.16 8.00
N THR A 126 -5.25 -9.09 7.55
CA THR A 126 -6.69 -9.13 7.18
C THR A 126 -6.92 -9.87 5.86
N PHE A 127 -5.85 -10.15 5.11
CA PHE A 127 -5.88 -11.22 4.11
C PHE A 127 -5.91 -12.55 4.84
N ASP A 128 -7.11 -12.98 5.25
CA ASP A 128 -7.30 -14.36 5.64
C ASP A 128 -6.80 -15.22 4.48
N ASP A 129 -5.80 -16.08 4.74
CA ASP A 129 -5.30 -17.06 3.77
C ASP A 129 -6.47 -17.84 3.15
N ILE A 130 -7.55 -18.03 3.90
CA ILE A 130 -8.79 -18.67 3.47
C ILE A 130 -9.48 -17.91 2.33
N ASP A 131 -9.61 -16.59 2.42
CA ASP A 131 -10.33 -15.78 1.43
C ASP A 131 -9.54 -15.66 0.12
N SER A 132 -8.23 -15.43 0.21
CA SER A 132 -7.36 -15.35 -0.97
C SER A 132 -7.27 -16.69 -1.69
N ASN A 133 -7.13 -17.80 -0.95
CA ASN A 133 -7.14 -19.14 -1.55
C ASN A 133 -8.51 -19.50 -2.14
N THR A 134 -9.61 -19.05 -1.54
CA THR A 134 -10.96 -19.23 -2.10
C THR A 134 -11.11 -18.49 -3.43
N LEU A 135 -10.70 -17.23 -3.50
CA LEU A 135 -10.69 -16.45 -4.75
C LEU A 135 -9.87 -17.14 -5.84
N ILE A 136 -8.64 -17.55 -5.53
CA ILE A 136 -7.77 -18.27 -6.46
C ILE A 136 -8.44 -19.58 -6.92
N GLY A 137 -9.08 -20.30 -5.99
CA GLY A 137 -9.84 -21.51 -6.30
C GLY A 137 -11.01 -21.27 -7.26
N ILE A 138 -11.75 -20.17 -7.09
CA ILE A 138 -12.82 -19.77 -8.01
C ILE A 138 -12.24 -19.45 -9.39
N LEU A 139 -11.17 -18.66 -9.47
CA LEU A 139 -10.54 -18.29 -10.74
C LEU A 139 -9.98 -19.51 -11.49
N LYS A 140 -9.38 -20.47 -10.77
CA LYS A 140 -8.95 -21.76 -11.34
C LYS A 140 -10.10 -22.54 -11.94
N LYS A 141 -11.21 -22.68 -11.20
CA LYS A 141 -12.41 -23.37 -11.70
C LYS A 141 -12.99 -22.68 -12.94
N ARG A 142 -13.01 -21.35 -12.96
CA ARG A 142 -13.44 -20.60 -14.15
C ARG A 142 -12.51 -20.84 -15.33
N ALA A 143 -11.19 -20.86 -15.12
CA ALA A 143 -10.23 -21.18 -16.18
C ALA A 143 -10.35 -22.61 -16.74
N GLU A 144 -10.84 -23.56 -15.94
CA GLU A 144 -11.09 -24.95 -16.38
C GLU A 144 -12.38 -25.07 -17.21
N VAL A 145 -13.39 -24.22 -16.95
CA VAL A 145 -14.73 -24.32 -17.56
C VAL A 145 -14.94 -23.34 -18.71
N GLU A 146 -14.45 -22.11 -18.58
CA GLU A 146 -14.66 -21.03 -19.53
C GLU A 146 -13.53 -20.99 -20.56
N SER A 147 -13.89 -21.13 -21.84
CA SER A 147 -12.94 -20.99 -22.94
C SER A 147 -12.39 -19.57 -22.99
N ASP A 148 -11.06 -19.45 -23.10
CA ASP A 148 -10.39 -18.16 -23.11
C ASP A 148 -10.78 -17.32 -21.87
N PHE A 149 -10.80 -17.93 -20.70
CA PHE A 149 -10.70 -17.21 -19.43
C PHE A 149 -9.22 -17.11 -19.04
N PHE A 150 -8.81 -15.96 -18.51
CA PHE A 150 -7.42 -15.75 -18.06
C PHE A 150 -7.42 -15.04 -16.72
N PHE A 151 -6.52 -15.48 -15.86
CA PHE A 151 -6.20 -14.78 -14.64
C PHE A 151 -4.72 -14.97 -14.31
N ASP A 152 -4.15 -14.05 -13.54
CA ASP A 152 -2.81 -14.14 -12.98
C ASP A 152 -2.81 -13.45 -11.61
N PHE A 153 -1.85 -13.78 -10.76
CA PHE A 153 -1.74 -13.19 -9.42
C PHE A 153 -0.31 -13.18 -8.90
N GLU A 154 -0.03 -12.29 -7.95
CA GLU A 154 1.25 -12.16 -7.26
C GLU A 154 1.03 -12.30 -5.75
N LEU A 155 1.96 -12.98 -5.09
CA LEU A 155 2.00 -13.11 -3.64
C LEU A 155 3.23 -12.36 -3.11
N ASP A 156 3.04 -11.54 -2.08
CA ASP A 156 4.11 -10.91 -1.30
C ASP A 156 4.09 -11.49 0.11
N ASP A 157 5.17 -12.18 0.50
CA ASP A 157 5.28 -12.91 1.78
C ASP A 157 4.11 -13.87 2.07
N GLY A 158 3.58 -14.52 1.03
CA GLY A 158 2.45 -15.44 1.10
C GLY A 158 1.07 -14.77 1.02
N VAL A 159 1.01 -13.44 1.03
CA VAL A 159 -0.23 -12.65 0.97
C VAL A 159 -0.51 -12.19 -0.45
N LEU A 160 -1.76 -12.28 -0.90
CA LEU A 160 -2.17 -11.82 -2.23
C LEU A 160 -1.94 -10.31 -2.41
N SER A 161 -0.95 -9.95 -3.24
CA SER A 161 -0.54 -8.56 -3.43
C SER A 161 -1.19 -7.92 -4.66
N CYS A 162 -1.31 -8.69 -5.73
CA CYS A 162 -1.99 -8.30 -6.96
C CYS A 162 -2.77 -9.48 -7.54
N PHE A 163 -3.90 -9.22 -8.17
CA PHE A 163 -4.53 -10.21 -9.05
C PHE A 163 -5.20 -9.53 -10.24
N PHE A 164 -5.33 -10.25 -11.34
CA PHE A 164 -5.98 -9.80 -12.55
C PHE A 164 -6.82 -10.93 -13.14
N TRP A 165 -7.95 -10.58 -13.76
CA TRP A 165 -8.74 -11.53 -14.53
C TRP A 165 -9.41 -10.86 -15.73
N ARG A 166 -9.75 -11.70 -16.71
CA ARG A 166 -10.63 -11.38 -17.85
C ARG A 166 -11.30 -12.65 -18.36
N ASP A 167 -12.47 -12.49 -18.97
CA ASP A 167 -13.14 -13.57 -19.71
C ASP A 167 -12.88 -13.47 -21.23
N GLY A 168 -13.43 -14.42 -21.99
CA GLY A 168 -13.25 -14.47 -23.45
C GLY A 168 -13.98 -13.36 -24.20
N GLN A 169 -15.07 -12.82 -23.63
CA GLN A 169 -15.78 -11.69 -24.22
C GLN A 169 -14.94 -10.41 -24.09
N MET A 170 -14.38 -10.17 -22.92
CA MET A 170 -13.46 -9.04 -22.68
C MET A 170 -12.26 -9.08 -23.63
N ARG A 171 -11.72 -10.27 -23.90
CA ARG A 171 -10.65 -10.47 -24.88
C ARG A 171 -11.12 -10.12 -26.30
N SER A 172 -12.28 -10.62 -26.71
CA SER A 172 -12.87 -10.37 -28.03
C SER A 172 -13.19 -8.89 -28.26
N ASP A 173 -13.73 -8.23 -27.23
CA ASP A 173 -14.03 -6.81 -27.24
C ASP A 173 -12.74 -5.98 -27.40
N TYR A 174 -11.67 -6.36 -26.70
CA TYR A 174 -10.36 -5.72 -26.88
C TYR A 174 -9.84 -5.89 -28.31
N GLU A 175 -10.04 -7.04 -28.96
CA GLU A 175 -9.60 -7.20 -30.35
C GLU A 175 -10.28 -6.22 -31.31
N ARG A 176 -11.53 -5.84 -31.03
CA ARG A 176 -12.32 -4.94 -31.87
C ARG A 176 -12.21 -3.47 -31.49
N PHE A 177 -12.00 -3.15 -30.20
CA PHE A 177 -12.17 -1.79 -29.67
C PHE A 177 -10.97 -1.26 -28.84
N ARG A 178 -9.76 -1.80 -29.03
CA ARG A 178 -8.52 -1.39 -28.31
C ARG A 178 -7.97 0.01 -28.66
N ASP A 179 -8.68 0.85 -29.39
CA ASP A 179 -8.16 2.16 -29.80
C ASP A 179 -7.93 3.09 -28.61
N LEU A 180 -8.77 2.95 -27.58
CA LEU A 180 -8.70 3.67 -26.33
C LEU A 180 -8.90 2.72 -25.15
N VAL A 181 -7.96 2.76 -24.21
CA VAL A 181 -8.11 2.12 -22.90
C VAL A 181 -8.11 3.20 -21.82
N VAL A 182 -9.18 3.26 -21.06
CA VAL A 182 -9.31 4.05 -19.83
C VAL A 182 -8.94 3.15 -18.67
N HIS A 183 -8.01 3.60 -17.85
CA HIS A 183 -7.64 2.93 -16.61
C HIS A 183 -7.68 3.95 -15.47
N ASP A 184 -8.39 3.58 -14.41
CA ASP A 184 -8.67 4.47 -13.29
C ASP A 184 -8.62 3.66 -12.00
N THR A 185 -7.94 4.18 -10.97
CA THR A 185 -7.74 3.51 -9.68
C THR A 185 -8.51 4.19 -8.54
N THR A 186 -9.56 4.94 -8.87
CA THR A 186 -10.31 5.75 -7.89
C THR A 186 -11.22 4.97 -6.93
N TYR A 187 -11.44 3.66 -7.13
CA TYR A 187 -12.32 2.86 -6.28
C TYR A 187 -11.54 2.00 -5.27
N MET A 188 -11.42 2.52 -4.05
CA MET A 188 -11.14 1.74 -2.84
C MET A 188 -12.44 1.05 -2.40
N THR A 189 -12.73 -0.14 -2.89
CA THR A 189 -14.05 -0.77 -2.69
C THR A 189 -13.99 -2.27 -2.40
N ASN A 190 -13.07 -2.74 -1.56
CA ASN A 190 -13.23 -4.04 -0.93
C ASN A 190 -12.84 -3.99 0.55
N LYS A 191 -13.32 -4.97 1.33
CA LYS A 191 -13.01 -5.15 2.77
C LYS A 191 -11.50 -5.21 3.05
N TYR A 192 -10.71 -5.49 2.02
CA TYR A 192 -9.26 -5.70 2.10
C TYR A 192 -8.44 -4.46 1.69
N ASP A 193 -9.09 -3.30 1.50
CA ASP A 193 -8.44 -2.05 1.07
C ASP A 193 -7.60 -2.23 -0.22
N MET A 194 -7.97 -3.14 -1.13
CA MET A 194 -7.30 -3.26 -2.43
C MET A 194 -7.85 -2.21 -3.41
N ILE A 195 -6.93 -1.66 -4.19
CA ILE A 195 -7.23 -0.72 -5.26
C ILE A 195 -7.74 -1.50 -6.46
N CYS A 196 -8.98 -1.25 -6.86
CA CYS A 196 -9.55 -1.79 -8.08
C CYS A 196 -9.11 -0.94 -9.27
N GLY A 197 -8.50 -1.58 -10.26
CA GLY A 197 -8.03 -0.97 -11.51
C GLY A 197 -8.65 -1.67 -12.72
N PRO A 198 -9.89 -1.33 -13.10
CA PRO A 198 -10.50 -1.85 -14.31
C PRO A 198 -9.80 -1.31 -15.56
N PHE A 199 -9.76 -2.12 -16.61
CA PHE A 199 -9.39 -1.70 -17.96
C PHE A 199 -10.67 -1.55 -18.78
N ILE A 200 -11.01 -0.33 -19.17
CA ILE A 200 -12.28 -0.01 -19.82
C ILE A 200 -12.00 0.58 -21.20
N GLY A 201 -12.76 0.20 -22.21
CA GLY A 201 -12.81 0.88 -23.51
C GLY A 201 -14.21 1.35 -23.83
N MET A 202 -14.41 1.72 -25.10
CA MET A 202 -15.72 2.06 -25.64
C MET A 202 -15.97 1.31 -26.93
N ASN A 203 -17.20 0.82 -27.10
CA ASN A 203 -17.63 0.28 -28.39
C ASN A 203 -18.13 1.39 -29.33
N GLN A 204 -18.51 1.01 -30.56
CA GLN A 204 -19.02 1.91 -31.60
C GLN A 204 -20.31 2.67 -31.24
N HIS A 205 -20.99 2.31 -30.15
CA HIS A 205 -22.17 2.99 -29.64
C HIS A 205 -21.86 3.88 -28.43
N CYS A 206 -20.59 4.18 -28.19
CA CYS A 206 -20.11 4.94 -27.03
C CYS A 206 -20.51 4.30 -25.69
N LYS A 207 -20.67 2.98 -25.65
CA LYS A 207 -20.92 2.25 -24.40
C LYS A 207 -19.61 1.73 -23.85
N ASN A 208 -19.45 1.85 -22.54
CA ASN A 208 -18.31 1.30 -21.81
C ASN A 208 -18.28 -0.22 -21.93
N ILE A 209 -17.09 -0.74 -22.22
CA ILE A 209 -16.80 -2.18 -22.31
C ILE A 209 -15.59 -2.47 -21.43
N MET A 210 -15.63 -3.56 -20.67
CA MET A 210 -14.51 -3.95 -19.81
C MET A 210 -13.61 -4.90 -20.60
N PHE A 211 -12.29 -4.66 -20.55
CA PHE A 211 -11.27 -5.54 -21.12
C PHE A 211 -10.62 -6.43 -20.07
N GLY A 212 -10.80 -6.12 -18.79
CA GLY A 212 -10.30 -6.90 -17.68
C GLY A 212 -10.33 -6.07 -16.42
N CYS A 213 -10.06 -6.72 -15.30
CA CYS A 213 -10.03 -6.03 -14.01
C CYS A 213 -8.87 -6.58 -13.18
N GLY A 214 -8.09 -5.66 -12.59
CA GLY A 214 -7.06 -6.02 -11.65
C GLY A 214 -7.23 -5.32 -10.31
N PHE A 215 -6.64 -5.92 -9.28
CA PHE A 215 -6.61 -5.39 -7.93
C PHE A 215 -5.17 -5.39 -7.44
N MET A 216 -4.80 -4.35 -6.70
CA MET A 216 -3.45 -4.16 -6.16
C MET A 216 -3.50 -3.63 -4.73
N LEU A 217 -2.51 -3.95 -3.91
CA LEU A 217 -2.41 -3.42 -2.54
C LEU A 217 -2.00 -1.94 -2.47
N ASN A 218 -1.30 -1.44 -3.49
CA ASN A 218 -0.76 -0.08 -3.48
C ASN A 218 -0.57 0.47 -4.91
N GLU A 219 -0.47 1.79 -5.03
CA GLU A 219 -0.28 2.51 -6.30
C GLU A 219 1.20 2.73 -6.65
N LYS A 220 2.09 1.78 -6.30
CA LYS A 220 3.51 1.89 -6.67
C LYS A 220 3.72 1.50 -8.14
N VAL A 221 4.82 1.98 -8.71
CA VAL A 221 5.22 1.69 -10.11
C VAL A 221 5.30 0.19 -10.34
N GLU A 222 5.89 -0.56 -9.41
CA GLU A 222 6.09 -2.01 -9.54
C GLU A 222 4.76 -2.77 -9.66
N SER A 223 3.77 -2.43 -8.82
CA SER A 223 2.42 -3.03 -8.87
C SER A 223 1.72 -2.72 -10.19
N PHE A 224 1.80 -1.48 -10.68
CA PHE A 224 1.25 -1.14 -11.99
C PHE A 224 1.99 -1.85 -13.13
N VAL A 225 3.32 -1.97 -13.08
CA VAL A 225 4.10 -2.70 -14.10
C VAL A 225 3.62 -4.13 -14.19
N TRP A 226 3.48 -4.83 -13.05
CA TRP A 226 2.93 -6.18 -13.01
C TRP A 226 1.53 -6.22 -13.65
N LEU A 227 0.62 -5.34 -13.23
CA LEU A 227 -0.76 -5.33 -13.71
C LEU A 227 -0.83 -5.08 -15.23
N PHE A 228 -0.08 -4.09 -15.74
CA PHE A 228 -0.09 -3.69 -17.15
C PHE A 228 0.58 -4.74 -18.05
N GLN A 229 1.64 -5.40 -17.57
CA GLN A 229 2.26 -6.52 -18.27
C GLN A 229 1.33 -7.73 -18.32
N THR A 230 0.68 -8.05 -17.21
CA THR A 230 -0.30 -9.14 -17.12
C THR A 230 -1.49 -8.89 -18.04
N PHE A 231 -2.02 -7.67 -18.06
CA PHE A 231 -3.06 -7.27 -19.01
C PHE A 231 -2.60 -7.47 -20.46
N LEU A 232 -1.41 -6.96 -20.84
CA LEU A 232 -0.88 -7.12 -22.20
C LEU A 232 -0.69 -8.60 -22.59
N LYS A 233 -0.15 -9.41 -21.68
CA LYS A 233 0.01 -10.86 -21.85
C LYS A 233 -1.35 -11.53 -22.08
N SER A 234 -2.36 -11.20 -21.26
CA SER A 234 -3.73 -11.73 -21.40
C SER A 234 -4.38 -11.38 -22.73
N MET A 235 -3.94 -10.28 -23.36
CA MET A 235 -4.40 -9.77 -24.65
C MET A 235 -3.54 -10.21 -25.84
N GLY A 236 -2.69 -11.23 -25.65
CA GLY A 236 -1.86 -11.79 -26.71
C GLY A 236 -0.77 -10.84 -27.21
N GLY A 237 -0.30 -9.93 -26.37
CA GLY A 237 0.77 -8.99 -26.73
C GLY A 237 0.35 -7.85 -27.67
N LYS A 238 -0.95 -7.75 -28.01
CA LYS A 238 -1.46 -6.68 -28.89
C LYS A 238 -1.50 -5.36 -28.14
N GLN A 239 -0.60 -4.44 -28.49
CA GLN A 239 -0.58 -3.08 -27.93
C GLN A 239 -1.78 -2.26 -28.44
N HIS A 240 -2.28 -1.38 -27.59
CA HIS A 240 -3.34 -0.41 -27.89
C HIS A 240 -2.73 0.90 -28.40
N ILE A 241 -3.59 1.82 -28.85
CA ILE A 241 -3.15 3.09 -29.44
C ILE A 241 -3.02 4.18 -28.37
N SER A 242 -4.01 4.32 -27.48
CA SER A 242 -4.02 5.36 -26.46
C SER A 242 -4.49 4.87 -25.09
N PHE A 243 -3.82 5.32 -24.04
CA PHE A 243 -4.31 5.24 -22.66
C PHE A 243 -4.86 6.57 -22.20
N MET A 244 -5.94 6.52 -21.42
CA MET A 244 -6.43 7.63 -20.63
C MET A 244 -6.44 7.23 -19.16
N THR A 245 -5.70 7.97 -18.34
CA THR A 245 -5.63 7.72 -16.89
C THR A 245 -5.79 9.03 -16.13
N ASP A 246 -5.87 8.96 -14.80
CA ASP A 246 -5.69 10.13 -13.95
C ASP A 246 -4.24 10.69 -14.03
N GLN A 247 -3.96 11.70 -13.20
CA GLN A 247 -2.63 12.29 -13.09
C GLN A 247 -1.73 11.52 -12.10
N SER A 248 -1.50 10.23 -12.35
CA SER A 248 -0.59 9.40 -11.57
C SER A 248 0.81 9.31 -12.19
N PHE A 249 1.84 9.65 -11.41
CA PHE A 249 3.24 9.44 -11.79
C PHE A 249 3.51 7.95 -12.04
N SER A 250 2.99 7.08 -11.18
CA SER A 250 3.20 5.63 -11.29
C SER A 250 2.64 5.08 -12.59
N MET A 251 1.40 5.44 -12.94
CA MET A 251 0.80 5.03 -14.22
C MET A 251 1.56 5.58 -15.43
N SER A 252 1.95 6.86 -15.40
CA SER A 252 2.70 7.46 -16.51
C SER A 252 4.05 6.76 -16.74
N ALA A 253 4.77 6.45 -15.66
CA ALA A 253 6.03 5.71 -15.73
C ALA A 253 5.82 4.29 -16.28
N THR A 254 4.78 3.58 -15.80
CA THR A 254 4.44 2.23 -16.25
C THR A 254 4.00 2.18 -17.71
N ILE A 255 3.16 3.12 -18.16
CA ILE A 255 2.71 3.15 -19.56
C ILE A 255 3.90 3.35 -20.49
N LYS A 256 4.82 4.26 -20.15
CA LYS A 256 6.05 4.49 -20.93
C LYS A 256 6.94 3.25 -21.00
N SER A 257 7.00 2.44 -19.94
CA SER A 257 7.85 1.25 -19.90
C SER A 257 7.21 0.03 -20.57
N VAL A 258 5.92 -0.23 -20.34
CA VAL A 258 5.22 -1.43 -20.84
C VAL A 258 4.65 -1.21 -22.26
N PHE A 259 4.27 0.03 -22.59
CA PHE A 259 3.61 0.39 -23.84
C PHE A 259 4.30 1.59 -24.51
N PRO A 260 5.56 1.45 -24.96
CA PRO A 260 6.34 2.58 -25.49
C PRO A 260 5.73 3.21 -26.75
N GLY A 261 4.90 2.47 -27.50
CA GLY A 261 4.17 2.98 -28.66
C GLY A 261 2.82 3.65 -28.36
N ALA A 262 2.33 3.55 -27.13
CA ALA A 262 1.01 4.07 -26.77
C ALA A 262 1.06 5.57 -26.43
N ARG A 263 0.00 6.28 -26.80
CA ARG A 263 -0.18 7.69 -26.42
C ARG A 263 -0.83 7.76 -25.05
N HIS A 264 -0.14 8.35 -24.08
CA HIS A 264 -0.71 8.60 -22.76
C HIS A 264 -1.46 9.95 -22.73
N ARG A 265 -2.73 9.94 -22.35
CA ARG A 265 -3.59 11.10 -22.16
C ARG A 265 -4.11 11.15 -20.73
N LEU A 266 -4.39 12.35 -20.26
CA LEU A 266 -5.04 12.56 -18.97
C LEU A 266 -6.56 12.53 -19.14
N CYS A 267 -7.25 11.95 -18.17
CA CYS A 267 -8.70 11.87 -18.11
C CYS A 267 -9.30 13.27 -17.98
N THR A 268 -10.21 13.62 -18.89
CA THR A 268 -10.85 14.93 -18.94
C THR A 268 -11.69 15.21 -17.69
N TRP A 269 -12.34 14.18 -17.13
CA TRP A 269 -13.09 14.30 -15.88
C TRP A 269 -12.17 14.68 -14.71
N HIS A 270 -11.03 14.01 -14.56
CA HIS A 270 -10.04 14.35 -13.53
C HIS A 270 -9.44 15.73 -13.72
N ILE A 271 -9.21 16.16 -14.96
CA ILE A 271 -8.78 17.54 -15.26
C ILE A 271 -9.86 18.54 -14.82
N ASP A 272 -11.13 18.29 -15.14
CA ASP A 272 -12.24 19.17 -14.76
C ASP A 272 -12.38 19.25 -13.23
N GLU A 273 -12.33 18.12 -12.53
CA GLU A 273 -12.36 18.07 -11.07
C GLU A 273 -11.18 18.79 -10.42
N ASN A 274 -9.95 18.58 -10.92
CA ASN A 274 -8.78 19.31 -10.44
C ASN A 274 -8.91 20.82 -10.71
N SER A 275 -9.46 21.21 -11.85
CA SER A 275 -9.64 22.61 -12.18
C SER A 275 -10.67 23.31 -11.27
N LYS A 276 -11.75 22.62 -10.90
CA LYS A 276 -12.72 23.11 -9.90
C LYS A 276 -12.06 23.34 -8.54
N LYS A 277 -11.12 22.48 -8.15
CA LYS A 277 -10.42 22.59 -6.85
C LYS A 277 -9.36 23.69 -6.82
N HIS A 278 -8.60 23.85 -7.90
CA HIS A 278 -7.38 24.66 -7.88
C HIS A 278 -7.50 26.02 -8.59
N ILE A 279 -8.43 26.16 -9.54
CA ILE A 279 -8.60 27.39 -10.34
C ILE A 279 -10.07 27.83 -10.43
N MET A 280 -10.87 27.53 -9.40
CA MET A 280 -12.30 27.88 -9.32
C MET A 280 -12.58 29.34 -9.68
N HIS A 281 -11.77 30.27 -9.17
CA HIS A 281 -11.92 31.71 -9.36
C HIS A 281 -11.72 32.17 -10.81
N LEU A 282 -10.94 31.42 -11.62
CA LEU A 282 -10.79 31.67 -13.05
C LEU A 282 -11.95 31.06 -13.86
N ARG A 283 -12.61 30.02 -13.33
CA ARG A 283 -13.80 29.41 -13.96
C ARG A 283 -15.05 30.26 -13.81
N THR A 284 -15.13 31.11 -12.78
CA THR A 284 -16.26 32.03 -12.55
C THR A 284 -16.11 33.36 -13.28
N GLN A 285 -14.94 33.65 -13.84
CA GLN A 285 -14.79 34.75 -14.78
C GLN A 285 -15.28 34.24 -16.13
N GLU A 286 -16.33 34.84 -16.69
CA GLU A 286 -16.71 34.61 -18.09
C GLU A 286 -15.51 34.94 -18.97
N VAL A 287 -14.73 33.92 -19.33
CA VAL A 287 -13.81 34.03 -20.45
C VAL A 287 -14.70 34.07 -21.67
N LYS A 288 -15.01 35.28 -22.14
CA LYS A 288 -15.50 35.53 -23.50
C LYS A 288 -14.43 34.99 -24.45
N PHE A 289 -14.51 33.70 -24.78
CA PHE A 289 -13.87 33.19 -25.97
C PHE A 289 -14.53 33.93 -27.12
N CYS A 290 -13.80 34.90 -27.68
CA CYS A 290 -14.19 35.55 -28.90
C CYS A 290 -14.14 34.49 -29.99
N SER A 291 -15.29 33.92 -30.33
CA SER A 291 -15.46 33.13 -31.55
C SER A 291 -15.26 34.07 -32.73
N SER A 292 -14.02 34.12 -33.22
CA SER A 292 -13.66 34.73 -34.50
C SER A 292 -13.53 33.61 -35.51
N VAL A 293 -14.63 33.43 -36.26
CA VAL A 293 -14.82 32.78 -37.58
C VAL A 293 -13.97 31.53 -37.89
#